data_AF-A0A0F9GNL0-F1
#
_entry.id   AF-A0A0F9GNL0-F1
#
_cell.length_a   1.000
_cell.length_b   1.000
_cell.length_c   1.000
_cell.angle_alpha   90.00
_cell.angle_beta   90.00
_cell.angle_gamma   90.00
#
_symmetry.space_group_name_H-M   'P 1'
#
loop_
_entity.id
_entity.type
_entity.pdbx_description
1 polymer ?
#
loop_
_entity_poly.entity_id
_entity_poly.type
_entity_poly.pdbx_seq_one_letter_code
_entity_poly.pdbx_strand_id
1 'polypeptide(L)'
;MIPYTNTKKVLLPPIDTTAAMVQNMSFDTRGFDYCTIDVIGGTNVTTTQVFQTVRVLEHDTTTDATSMTAIVALSGSAATDATYGFVIGTLSATTIGSVITLQFGLKNRKRYIGLSLLASTATAVSAQICAIATLSRAEESPTTAALKDG
;
A
#
# COMPACT_ATOMS: atom_id res chain seq x y z
N MET A 1 8.53 18.69 -14.14
CA MET A 1 7.21 19.14 -13.64
C MET A 1 6.22 18.02 -13.93
N ILE A 2 5.72 17.33 -12.91
CA ILE A 2 4.71 16.28 -13.11
C ILE A 2 3.42 17.00 -13.55
N PRO A 3 2.81 16.62 -14.68
CA PRO A 3 1.62 17.31 -15.20
C PRO A 3 0.50 17.32 -14.15
N TYR A 4 -0.35 18.35 -14.19
CA TYR A 4 -1.58 18.42 -13.39
C TYR A 4 -2.57 17.35 -13.88
N THR A 5 -2.33 16.10 -13.47
CA THR A 5 -3.20 14.97 -13.72
C THR A 5 -4.15 14.79 -12.53
N ASN A 6 -5.41 14.43 -12.80
CA ASN A 6 -6.41 14.13 -11.76
C ASN A 6 -5.98 12.99 -10.83
N THR A 7 -4.98 12.22 -11.26
CA THR A 7 -4.38 11.14 -10.49
C THR A 7 -2.93 11.44 -10.17
N LYS A 8 -2.52 11.14 -8.94
CA LYS A 8 -1.11 11.08 -8.52
C LYS A 8 -0.77 9.63 -8.21
N LYS A 9 0.33 9.13 -8.76
CA LYS A 9 0.86 7.80 -8.43
C LYS A 9 2.14 7.93 -7.63
N VAL A 10 2.26 7.13 -6.58
CA VAL A 10 3.46 7.02 -5.76
C VAL A 10 3.84 5.54 -5.70
N LEU A 11 5.11 5.25 -5.97
CA LEU A 11 5.63 3.90 -6.03
C LEU A 11 6.49 3.64 -4.79
N LEU A 12 6.18 2.60 -4.04
CA LEU A 12 7.17 1.89 -3.25
C LEU A 12 7.92 0.97 -4.22
N PRO A 13 9.23 1.21 -4.46
CA PRO A 13 9.95 0.48 -5.49
C PRO A 13 9.95 -1.03 -5.20
N PRO A 14 9.96 -1.88 -6.24
CA PRO A 14 10.13 -3.30 -6.05
C PRO A 14 11.41 -3.61 -5.31
N ILE A 15 11.30 -4.49 -4.33
CA ILE A 15 12.44 -5.08 -3.64
C ILE A 15 12.37 -6.60 -3.78
N ASP A 16 13.54 -7.23 -3.73
CA ASP A 16 13.68 -8.66 -3.52
C ASP A 16 14.49 -8.84 -2.23
N THR A 17 13.98 -9.65 -1.31
CA THR A 17 14.64 -9.92 -0.03
C THR A 17 14.62 -11.40 0.29
N THR A 18 15.71 -11.89 0.86
CA THR A 18 15.85 -13.27 1.34
C THR A 18 15.67 -13.39 2.86
N ALA A 19 15.31 -12.28 3.52
CA ALA A 19 15.13 -12.16 4.96
C ALA A 19 14.00 -11.18 5.32
N ALA A 20 13.59 -11.20 6.59
CA ALA A 20 12.61 -10.25 7.13
C ALA A 20 13.06 -8.80 6.89
N MET A 21 12.25 -8.04 6.17
CA MET A 21 12.54 -6.65 5.86
C MET A 21 11.25 -5.82 5.88
N VAL A 22 11.32 -4.67 6.54
CA VAL A 22 10.27 -3.67 6.53
C VAL A 22 10.56 -2.65 5.42
N GLN A 23 9.58 -2.40 4.57
CA GLN A 23 9.61 -1.39 3.54
C GLN A 23 8.57 -0.32 3.81
N ASN A 24 8.97 0.93 3.67
CA ASN A 24 8.14 2.07 4.01
C ASN A 24 8.06 3.04 2.83
N MET A 25 6.87 3.58 2.59
CA MET A 25 6.66 4.76 1.77
C MET A 25 5.72 5.72 2.50
N SER A 26 5.78 6.99 2.16
CA SER A 26 4.80 7.97 2.61
C SER A 26 4.56 9.02 1.53
N PHE A 27 3.40 9.66 1.58
CA PHE A 27 3.00 10.63 0.58
C PHE A 27 1.99 11.65 1.12
N ASP A 28 2.09 12.87 0.62
CA ASP A 28 1.11 13.94 0.87
C ASP A 28 -0.17 13.69 0.06
N THR A 29 -1.32 13.76 0.73
CA THR A 29 -2.65 13.60 0.16
C THR A 29 -3.33 14.91 -0.20
N ARG A 30 -2.71 16.06 0.06
CA ARG A 30 -3.32 17.37 -0.14
C ARG A 30 -3.88 17.54 -1.56
N GLY A 31 -5.18 17.86 -1.61
CA GLY A 31 -5.90 18.10 -2.86
C GLY A 31 -6.28 16.82 -3.59
N PHE A 32 -6.47 15.70 -2.89
CA PHE A 32 -7.05 14.45 -3.39
C PHE A 32 -8.09 13.92 -2.39
N ASP A 33 -9.10 13.21 -2.89
CA ASP A 33 -10.25 12.75 -2.09
C ASP A 33 -10.26 11.24 -1.86
N TYR A 34 -9.63 10.47 -2.74
CA TYR A 34 -9.59 9.01 -2.68
C TYR A 34 -8.16 8.49 -2.85
N CYS A 35 -7.90 7.33 -2.24
CA CYS A 35 -6.65 6.59 -2.41
C CYS A 35 -6.94 5.10 -2.63
N THR A 36 -6.30 4.55 -3.65
CA THR A 36 -6.18 3.11 -3.89
C THR A 36 -4.72 2.72 -3.71
N ILE A 37 -4.44 1.72 -2.87
CA ILE A 37 -3.10 1.14 -2.71
C ILE A 37 -3.15 -0.30 -3.20
N ASP A 38 -2.39 -0.59 -4.24
CA ASP A 38 -2.15 -1.96 -4.69
C ASP A 38 -0.84 -2.43 -4.09
N VAL A 39 -0.91 -3.38 -3.15
CA VAL A 39 0.24 -4.05 -2.56
C VAL A 39 0.48 -5.34 -3.32
N ILE A 40 1.64 -5.46 -3.96
CA ILE A 40 1.92 -6.49 -4.95
C ILE A 40 3.03 -7.40 -4.41
N GLY A 41 2.72 -8.68 -4.30
CA GLY A 41 3.65 -9.73 -3.91
C GLY A 41 3.97 -10.59 -5.13
N GLY A 42 5.25 -10.69 -5.48
CA GLY A 42 5.70 -11.59 -6.54
C GLY A 42 5.64 -13.06 -6.11
N THR A 43 6.11 -13.93 -7.01
CA THR A 43 6.25 -15.34 -6.70
C THR A 43 7.42 -15.58 -5.75
N ASN A 44 7.41 -16.74 -5.12
CA ASN A 44 8.42 -17.18 -4.19
C ASN A 44 8.96 -18.55 -4.63
N VAL A 45 10.19 -18.89 -4.25
CA VAL A 45 10.77 -20.22 -4.50
C VAL A 45 10.13 -21.30 -3.62
N THR A 46 9.39 -20.92 -2.58
CA THR A 46 8.67 -21.82 -1.67
C THR A 46 7.21 -21.41 -1.50
N THR A 47 6.38 -22.30 -0.93
CA THR A 47 5.00 -22.00 -0.51
C THR A 47 4.94 -21.27 0.83
N THR A 48 5.86 -20.33 1.06
CA THR A 48 5.84 -19.50 2.25
C THR A 48 5.06 -18.22 2.01
N GLN A 49 4.39 -17.73 3.05
CA GLN A 49 3.70 -16.44 3.06
C GLN A 49 4.63 -15.31 2.57
N VAL A 50 4.19 -14.55 1.55
CA VAL A 50 4.96 -13.42 1.00
C VAL A 50 4.87 -12.17 1.90
N PHE A 51 3.70 -11.92 2.49
CA PHE A 51 3.46 -10.77 3.36
C PHE A 51 3.12 -11.17 4.79
N GLN A 52 3.86 -10.65 5.76
CA GLN A 52 3.49 -10.81 7.17
C GLN A 52 2.54 -9.71 7.62
N THR A 53 2.80 -8.46 7.24
CA THR A 53 1.95 -7.33 7.61
C THR A 53 1.87 -6.30 6.50
N VAL A 54 0.68 -5.72 6.32
CA VAL A 54 0.42 -4.53 5.50
C VAL A 54 -0.16 -3.48 6.44
N ARG A 55 0.56 -2.38 6.68
CA ARG A 55 0.10 -1.33 7.59
C ARG A 55 -0.08 -0.03 6.85
N VAL A 56 -1.30 0.50 6.89
CA VAL A 56 -1.58 1.86 6.44
C VAL A 56 -1.48 2.77 7.65
N LEU A 57 -0.73 3.84 7.51
CA LEU A 57 -0.36 4.74 8.58
C LEU A 57 -0.77 6.17 8.21
N GLU A 58 -0.97 7.03 9.21
CA GLU A 58 -1.29 8.44 8.99
C GLU A 58 -0.65 9.37 10.02
N HIS A 59 -0.33 10.59 9.57
CA HIS A 59 0.17 11.66 10.43
C HIS A 59 -0.09 13.05 9.82
N ASP A 60 -0.15 14.10 10.66
CA ASP A 60 -0.45 15.47 10.21
C ASP A 60 0.77 16.20 9.64
N THR A 61 1.95 16.02 10.25
CA THR A 61 3.16 16.80 9.94
C THR A 61 4.37 16.01 9.42
N THR A 62 4.58 14.75 9.82
CA THR A 62 5.75 13.97 9.41
C THR A 62 5.47 13.10 8.19
N THR A 63 6.51 12.86 7.40
CA THR A 63 6.57 11.87 6.33
C THR A 63 7.35 10.62 6.74
N ASP A 64 7.92 10.57 7.93
CA ASP A 64 8.58 9.36 8.43
C ASP A 64 7.52 8.34 8.87
N ALA A 65 7.36 7.27 8.07
CA ALA A 65 6.39 6.21 8.32
C ALA A 65 6.59 5.53 9.69
N THR A 66 7.81 5.47 10.21
CA THR A 66 8.07 4.82 11.51
C THR A 66 7.48 5.59 12.69
N SER A 67 7.21 6.88 12.49
CA SER A 67 6.65 7.80 13.48
C SER A 67 5.13 8.05 13.28
N MET A 68 4.50 7.35 12.33
CA MET A 68 3.07 7.52 12.02
C MET A 68 2.18 6.59 12.84
N THR A 69 0.90 6.95 12.97
CA THR A 69 -0.10 6.13 13.68
C THR A 69 -0.79 5.19 12.70
N ALA A 70 -1.02 3.94 13.09
CA ALA A 70 -1.68 2.97 12.23
C ALA A 70 -3.19 3.21 12.10
N ILE A 71 -3.70 3.16 10.86
CA ILE A 71 -5.12 3.03 10.58
C ILE A 71 -5.46 1.55 10.67
N VAL A 72 -5.90 1.10 11.85
CA VAL A 72 -6.16 -0.32 12.16
C VAL A 72 -7.09 -0.95 11.11
N ALA A 73 -8.20 -0.30 10.78
CA ALA A 73 -9.18 -0.81 9.82
C ALA A 73 -8.63 -1.04 8.39
N LEU A 74 -7.52 -0.39 8.03
CA LEU A 74 -6.86 -0.52 6.73
C LEU A 74 -5.55 -1.31 6.82
N SER A 75 -5.24 -1.88 7.98
CA SER A 75 -4.02 -2.65 8.23
C SER A 75 -4.35 -4.12 8.40
N GLY A 76 -3.49 -5.00 7.86
CA GLY A 76 -3.66 -6.45 7.93
C GLY A 76 -2.41 -7.20 8.38
N SER A 77 -2.63 -8.39 8.90
CA SER A 77 -1.59 -9.32 9.37
C SER A 77 -1.90 -10.75 8.90
N ALA A 78 -0.86 -11.55 8.68
CA ALA A 78 -1.00 -12.99 8.39
C ALA A 78 -1.57 -13.78 9.59
N ALA A 79 -1.47 -13.23 10.80
CA ALA A 79 -2.10 -13.78 12.00
C ALA A 79 -3.38 -13.01 12.34
N THR A 80 -4.34 -13.70 12.97
CA THR A 80 -5.49 -13.03 13.59
C THR A 80 -5.02 -12.25 14.82
N ASP A 81 -5.17 -10.94 14.79
CA ASP A 81 -4.68 -10.04 15.83
C ASP A 81 -5.61 -8.82 15.93
N ALA A 82 -6.01 -8.47 17.16
CA ALA A 82 -6.93 -7.37 17.44
C ALA A 82 -6.38 -5.98 17.06
N THR A 83 -5.08 -5.87 16.80
CA THR A 83 -4.41 -4.64 16.34
C THR A 83 -4.50 -4.41 14.82
N TYR A 84 -5.08 -5.36 14.08
CA TYR A 84 -5.27 -5.29 12.63
C TYR A 84 -6.74 -5.42 12.26
N GLY A 85 -7.15 -4.74 11.18
CA GLY A 85 -8.53 -4.70 10.69
C GLY A 85 -8.90 -5.89 9.79
N PHE A 86 -7.91 -6.59 9.22
CA PHE A 86 -8.14 -7.76 8.39
C PHE A 86 -7.01 -8.80 8.49
N VAL A 87 -7.35 -10.04 8.19
CA VAL A 87 -6.38 -11.13 8.09
C VAL A 87 -5.91 -11.25 6.64
N ILE A 88 -4.59 -11.28 6.43
CA ILE A 88 -3.98 -11.59 5.14
C ILE A 88 -4.05 -13.10 5.00
N GLY A 89 -4.81 -13.59 4.01
CA GLY A 89 -4.85 -15.01 3.68
C GLY A 89 -3.47 -15.54 3.29
N THR A 90 -3.35 -16.86 3.17
CA THR A 90 -2.08 -17.45 2.74
C THR A 90 -1.76 -17.05 1.30
N LEU A 91 -0.80 -16.14 1.13
CA LEU A 91 -0.29 -15.65 -0.15
C LEU A 91 1.07 -16.31 -0.39
N SER A 92 1.00 -17.61 -0.68
CA SER A 92 2.16 -18.45 -0.97
C SER A 92 2.04 -19.00 -2.38
N ALA A 93 2.79 -18.45 -3.31
CA ALA A 93 2.66 -18.86 -4.70
C ALA A 93 4.02 -18.94 -5.38
N THR A 94 4.27 -20.09 -5.99
CA THR A 94 5.48 -20.39 -6.76
C THR A 94 5.35 -20.03 -8.24
N THR A 95 4.12 -19.80 -8.72
CA THR A 95 3.82 -19.63 -10.15
C THR A 95 3.10 -18.32 -10.51
N ILE A 96 2.32 -17.72 -9.59
CA ILE A 96 1.59 -16.46 -9.83
C ILE A 96 1.76 -15.55 -8.63
N GLY A 97 1.88 -14.23 -8.84
CA GLY A 97 1.91 -13.26 -7.73
C GLY A 97 0.54 -13.07 -7.06
N SER A 98 0.52 -12.18 -6.07
CA SER A 98 -0.69 -11.76 -5.36
C SER A 98 -0.79 -10.24 -5.31
N VAL A 99 -2.02 -9.72 -5.26
CA VAL A 99 -2.27 -8.29 -5.10
C VAL A 99 -3.31 -8.10 -4.00
N ILE A 100 -3.00 -7.26 -3.01
CA ILE A 100 -3.95 -6.77 -2.03
C ILE A 100 -4.27 -5.33 -2.40
N THR A 101 -5.53 -5.09 -2.79
CA THR A 101 -6.00 -3.75 -3.13
C THR A 101 -6.76 -3.15 -1.96
N LEU A 102 -6.28 -2.01 -1.46
CA LEU A 102 -6.91 -1.23 -0.40
C LEU A 102 -7.52 0.03 -1.01
N GLN A 103 -8.78 0.33 -0.71
CA GLN A 103 -9.49 1.50 -1.23
C GLN A 103 -10.14 2.25 -0.08
N PHE A 104 -9.88 3.56 0.01
CA PHE A 104 -10.43 4.39 1.08
C PHE A 104 -10.51 5.87 0.71
N GLY A 105 -11.45 6.58 1.34
CA GLY A 105 -11.58 8.03 1.25
C GLY A 105 -10.59 8.76 2.17
N LEU A 106 -10.16 9.94 1.74
CA LEU A 106 -9.17 10.80 2.40
C LEU A 106 -9.79 11.94 3.22
N LYS A 107 -11.09 12.21 3.09
CA LYS A 107 -11.77 13.36 3.72
C LYS A 107 -11.60 13.45 5.24
N ASN A 108 -11.57 12.31 5.93
CA ASN A 108 -11.41 12.22 7.39
C ASN A 108 -10.04 11.66 7.80
N ARG A 109 -9.06 11.68 6.90
CA ARG A 109 -7.70 11.16 7.13
C ARG A 109 -6.72 12.29 7.37
N LYS A 110 -5.61 11.97 8.03
CA LYS A 110 -4.52 12.94 8.20
C LYS A 110 -3.82 13.22 6.87
N ARG A 111 -3.07 14.32 6.82
CA ARG A 111 -2.45 14.85 5.59
C ARG A 111 -1.46 13.87 4.95
N TYR A 112 -0.63 13.22 5.75
CA TYR A 112 0.35 12.28 5.23
C TYR A 112 -0.13 10.87 5.48
N ILE A 113 -0.11 10.06 4.42
CA ILE A 113 -0.38 8.64 4.49
C ILE A 113 0.94 7.90 4.31
N GLY A 114 1.14 6.88 5.15
CA GLY A 114 2.25 5.95 5.08
C GLY A 114 1.77 4.55 4.75
N LEU A 115 2.65 3.77 4.14
CA LEU A 115 2.49 2.33 3.98
C LEU A 115 3.75 1.68 4.53
N SER A 116 3.57 0.69 5.42
CA SER A 116 4.64 -0.14 5.94
C SER A 116 4.33 -1.61 5.65
N LEU A 117 5.22 -2.26 4.90
CA LEU A 117 5.11 -3.64 4.49
C LEU A 117 6.20 -4.47 5.17
N LEU A 118 5.82 -5.57 5.79
CA LEU A 118 6.77 -6.58 6.25
C LEU A 118 6.71 -7.78 5.29
N ALA A 119 7.80 -7.99 4.56
CA ALA A 119 8.00 -9.20 3.77
C ALA A 119 8.13 -10.44 4.67
N SER A 120 8.07 -11.62 4.07
CA SER A 120 8.23 -12.91 4.74
C SER A 120 9.39 -12.91 5.74
N THR A 121 9.16 -13.47 6.93
CA THR A 121 10.19 -13.65 7.97
C THR A 121 10.92 -14.99 7.85
N ALA A 122 10.57 -15.81 6.86
CA ALA A 122 11.17 -17.13 6.72
C ALA A 122 12.59 -17.05 6.16
N THR A 123 13.47 -17.89 6.71
CA THR A 123 14.86 -17.99 6.29
C THR A 123 14.96 -18.67 4.92
N ALA A 124 15.84 -18.16 4.04
CA ALA A 124 16.11 -18.72 2.70
C ALA A 124 14.91 -18.68 1.74
N VAL A 125 14.07 -17.66 1.88
CA VAL A 125 12.85 -17.44 1.09
C VAL A 125 12.96 -16.08 0.41
N SER A 126 12.97 -16.05 -0.92
CA SER A 126 12.94 -14.79 -1.70
C SER A 126 11.52 -14.25 -1.74
N ALA A 127 11.30 -13.05 -1.20
CA ALA A 127 10.05 -12.33 -1.28
C ALA A 127 10.23 -11.07 -2.13
N GLN A 128 9.50 -11.02 -3.24
CA GLN A 128 9.42 -9.84 -4.09
C GLN A 128 8.20 -9.02 -3.68
N ILE A 129 8.39 -7.78 -3.24
CA ILE A 129 7.28 -6.90 -2.86
C ILE A 129 7.41 -5.52 -3.48
N CYS A 130 6.28 -4.94 -3.88
CA CYS A 130 6.17 -3.53 -4.25
C CYS A 130 4.78 -3.01 -3.91
N ALA A 131 4.58 -1.70 -3.99
CA ALA A 131 3.25 -1.13 -3.87
C ALA A 131 3.08 0.15 -4.69
N ILE A 132 1.86 0.37 -5.16
CA ILE A 132 1.49 1.58 -5.89
C ILE A 132 0.32 2.23 -5.19
N ALA A 133 0.52 3.45 -4.69
CA ALA A 133 -0.56 4.30 -4.21
C ALA A 133 -1.02 5.22 -5.36
N THR A 134 -2.30 5.13 -5.72
CA THR A 134 -2.96 6.01 -6.69
C THR A 134 -3.94 6.89 -5.94
N LEU A 135 -3.70 8.19 -5.93
CA LEU A 135 -4.60 9.19 -5.37
C LEU A 135 -5.42 9.82 -6.49
N SER A 136 -6.71 10.05 -6.27
CA SER A 136 -7.59 10.71 -7.25
C SER A 136 -8.44 11.81 -6.61
N ARG A 137 -8.75 12.83 -7.42
CA ARG A 137 -9.68 13.93 -7.09
C ARG A 137 -11.14 13.64 -7.50
N ALA A 138 -11.33 12.60 -8.29
CA ALA A 138 -12.56 12.35 -9.02
C ALA A 138 -13.61 11.68 -8.12
N GLU A 139 -14.80 12.28 -8.06
CA GLU A 139 -16.05 11.59 -7.69
C GLU A 139 -16.51 10.65 -8.82
N GLU A 140 -16.16 10.96 -10.09
CA GLU A 140 -16.25 10.07 -11.25
C GLU A 140 -15.00 10.17 -12.14
N SER A 141 -14.55 9.04 -12.69
CA SER A 141 -13.50 8.99 -13.72
C SER A 141 -13.93 9.82 -14.94
N PRO A 142 -13.04 10.57 -15.62
CA PRO A 142 -13.40 11.26 -16.85
C PRO A 142 -13.91 10.23 -17.87
N THR A 143 -15.20 10.26 -18.16
CA THR A 143 -15.83 9.35 -19.13
C THR A 143 -15.51 9.76 -20.57
N THR A 144 -15.04 11.00 -20.77
CA THR A 144 -14.52 11.52 -22.04
C THR A 144 -13.43 12.58 -21.81
N ALA A 145 -12.59 12.83 -22.83
CA ALA A 145 -11.53 13.83 -22.80
C ALA A 145 -12.02 15.29 -22.70
N ALA A 146 -13.33 15.54 -22.81
CA ALA A 146 -13.92 16.88 -22.91
C ALA A 146 -14.25 17.55 -21.55
N LEU A 147 -14.22 16.81 -20.44
CA LEU A 147 -14.68 17.31 -19.13
C LEU A 147 -13.58 18.02 -18.30
N LYS A 148 -12.51 18.50 -18.93
CA LYS A 148 -11.37 19.12 -18.23
C LYS A 148 -11.50 20.64 -18.02
N ASP A 149 -12.44 21.31 -18.70
CA ASP A 149 -12.55 22.77 -18.70
C ASP A 149 -13.91 23.25 -18.14
N GLY A 150 -14.28 22.78 -16.95
CA GLY A 150 -15.44 23.25 -16.18
C GLY A 150 -15.02 23.88 -14.86
#